data_AF-A0A9P1AUZ2-F1
#
_entry.id   AF-A0A9P1AUZ2-F1
#
_cell.length_a   1.000
_cell.length_b   1.000
_cell.length_c   1.000
_cell.angle_alpha   90.00
_cell.angle_beta   90.00
_cell.angle_gamma   90.00
#
_symmetry.space_group_name_H-M   'P 1'
#
loop_
_entity.id
_entity.type
_entity.pdbx_description
1 polymer ?
#
loop_
_entity_poly.entity_id
_entity_poly.type
_entity_poly.pdbx_seq_one_letter_code
_entity_poly.pdbx_strand_id
1 'polypeptide(L)'
;MSQQDTDDVFVMNLEGHPGDYYCMSCTTMCNYIRDVTCCEKTKKMTLVQKECRCEFMLVWVFVNAIRQIIDATYAGKKVVNNDGDCMHCLTMKKHNEEKWCVNQPKKVLLNRRVLEAELNAEDHVTRFVELRSDCRLLEIEKAQKKALKGLSKYLKNAQHTTHYINHAISKQKRQSAREIRQEEEKLEKENEVIKSKLMANVRKSISDAIEEAERRTAETTTSQGTTSLGTTKMQDPDELVEILTYGIEYFDLRD
;
A
#
# COMPACT_ATOMS: atom_id res chain seq x y z
N MET A 1 28.86 -27.81 -23.98
CA MET A 1 28.77 -26.40 -23.57
C MET A 1 27.93 -26.37 -22.31
N SER A 2 28.57 -26.32 -21.15
CA SER A 2 27.95 -26.34 -19.83
C SER A 2 27.23 -25.02 -19.57
N GLN A 3 25.95 -25.08 -19.23
CA GLN A 3 25.24 -24.00 -18.55
C GLN A 3 25.98 -23.69 -17.25
N GLN A 4 26.68 -22.56 -17.20
CA GLN A 4 27.19 -21.98 -15.97
C GLN A 4 26.11 -21.04 -15.42
N ASP A 5 25.54 -21.47 -14.30
CA ASP A 5 24.87 -20.73 -13.23
C ASP A 5 24.47 -19.27 -13.51
N THR A 6 23.18 -19.08 -13.71
CA THR A 6 22.47 -17.79 -13.61
C THR A 6 22.31 -17.30 -12.16
N ASP A 7 23.06 -17.84 -11.18
CA ASP A 7 22.78 -17.68 -9.75
C ASP A 7 23.28 -16.36 -9.11
N ASP A 8 24.18 -15.63 -9.78
CA ASP A 8 24.83 -14.43 -9.21
C ASP A 8 24.05 -13.12 -9.42
N VAL A 9 22.98 -13.12 -10.21
CA VAL A 9 22.20 -11.91 -10.53
C VAL A 9 20.75 -12.05 -10.07
N PHE A 10 20.27 -11.07 -9.32
CA PHE A 10 18.87 -10.93 -8.94
C PHE A 10 18.23 -9.81 -9.75
N VAL A 11 17.21 -10.15 -10.55
CA VAL A 11 16.40 -9.20 -11.30
C VAL A 11 15.20 -8.79 -10.45
N MET A 12 15.13 -7.52 -10.11
CA MET A 12 14.04 -6.95 -9.31
C MET A 12 12.78 -6.81 -10.16
N ASN A 13 11.76 -7.61 -9.84
CA ASN A 13 10.42 -7.52 -10.42
C ASN A 13 9.45 -6.91 -9.40
N LEU A 14 8.91 -5.73 -9.70
CA LEU A 14 7.79 -5.18 -8.92
C LEU A 14 6.51 -5.93 -9.35
N GLU A 15 5.99 -6.77 -8.45
CA GLU A 15 4.68 -7.37 -8.64
C GLU A 15 3.59 -6.35 -8.32
N GLY A 16 3.07 -5.69 -9.36
CA GLY A 16 1.97 -4.73 -9.26
C GLY A 16 1.86 -3.90 -10.53
N HIS A 17 0.72 -3.97 -11.20
CA HIS A 17 0.41 -3.17 -12.38
C HIS A 17 -0.38 -1.92 -11.97
N PRO A 18 -0.32 -0.85 -12.77
CA PRO A 18 -1.22 0.28 -12.61
C PRO A 18 -2.67 -0.20 -12.48
N GLY A 19 -3.31 0.24 -11.40
CA GLY A 19 -4.70 -0.08 -11.09
C GLY A 19 -4.93 -1.41 -10.37
N ASP A 20 -3.88 -2.16 -10.02
CA ASP A 20 -4.02 -3.36 -9.19
C ASP A 20 -4.45 -3.00 -7.76
N TYR A 21 -5.39 -3.77 -7.21
CA TYR A 21 -5.81 -3.66 -5.82
C TYR A 21 -6.29 -5.00 -5.27
N TYR A 22 -6.07 -5.24 -3.99
CA TYR A 22 -6.57 -6.44 -3.33
C TYR A 22 -8.06 -6.34 -3.00
N CYS A 23 -8.83 -7.34 -3.46
CA CYS A 23 -10.15 -7.57 -2.90
C CYS A 23 -9.99 -8.15 -1.51
N MET A 24 -10.24 -7.34 -0.49
CA MET A 24 -10.19 -7.78 0.89
C MET A 24 -11.25 -8.83 1.28
N SER A 25 -12.28 -9.05 0.44
CA SER A 25 -13.31 -10.08 0.69
C SER A 25 -12.99 -11.42 0.04
N CYS A 26 -12.32 -11.42 -1.11
CA CYS A 26 -11.98 -12.63 -1.86
C CYS A 26 -10.48 -12.93 -1.84
N THR A 27 -9.69 -12.09 -1.15
CA THR A 27 -8.22 -12.12 -1.09
C THR A 27 -7.58 -12.29 -2.48
N THR A 28 -8.22 -11.72 -3.50
CA THR A 28 -7.86 -11.87 -4.92
C THR A 28 -7.49 -10.51 -5.48
N MET A 29 -6.42 -10.45 -6.26
CA MET A 29 -6.01 -9.24 -6.97
C MET A 29 -7.02 -8.88 -8.06
N CYS A 30 -7.47 -7.63 -8.06
CA CYS A 30 -8.35 -7.03 -9.05
C CYS A 30 -7.58 -5.91 -9.77
N ASN A 31 -8.05 -5.47 -10.94
CA ASN A 31 -7.47 -4.32 -11.64
C ASN A 31 -8.58 -3.39 -12.14
N TYR A 32 -8.62 -2.15 -11.65
CA TYR A 32 -9.70 -1.22 -12.01
C TYR A 32 -9.52 -0.55 -13.37
N ILE A 33 -8.30 -0.49 -13.91
CA ILE A 33 -8.02 0.06 -15.24
C ILE A 33 -8.44 -0.94 -16.33
N ARG A 34 -8.23 -2.22 -16.08
CA ARG A 34 -8.57 -3.34 -16.97
C ARG A 34 -9.97 -3.91 -16.72
N ASP A 35 -10.73 -3.32 -15.81
CA ASP A 35 -12.06 -3.78 -15.35
C ASP A 35 -12.09 -5.26 -14.91
N VAL A 36 -11.01 -5.73 -14.30
CA VAL A 36 -10.89 -7.08 -13.75
C VAL A 36 -11.37 -7.06 -12.31
N THR A 37 -12.54 -7.66 -12.05
CA THR A 37 -13.15 -7.73 -10.72
C THR A 37 -13.44 -9.17 -10.30
N CYS A 38 -13.13 -9.54 -9.06
CA CYS A 38 -13.37 -10.90 -8.55
C CYS A 38 -14.77 -11.12 -7.96
N CYS A 39 -15.51 -10.07 -7.59
CA CYS A 39 -16.83 -10.22 -6.97
C CYS A 39 -17.72 -8.99 -7.16
N GLU A 40 -19.00 -9.15 -6.83
CA GLU A 40 -20.00 -8.08 -6.96
C GLU A 40 -19.67 -6.87 -6.05
N LYS A 41 -19.02 -7.10 -4.90
CA LYS A 41 -18.58 -6.02 -4.00
C LYS A 41 -17.57 -5.12 -4.71
N THR A 42 -16.54 -5.70 -5.34
CA THR A 42 -15.52 -4.92 -6.05
C THR A 42 -16.05 -4.30 -7.34
N LYS A 43 -17.02 -4.93 -8.00
CA LYS A 43 -17.72 -4.36 -9.15
C LYS A 43 -18.50 -3.09 -8.80
N LYS A 44 -19.17 -3.07 -7.64
CA LYS A 44 -19.99 -1.94 -7.15
C LYS A 44 -19.21 -0.81 -6.48
N MET A 45 -17.92 -0.99 -6.22
CA MET A 45 -17.08 0.05 -5.64
C MET A 45 -16.97 1.26 -6.57
N THR A 46 -16.98 2.46 -6.00
CA THR A 46 -16.69 3.68 -6.75
C THR A 46 -15.24 3.72 -7.20
N LEU A 47 -14.91 4.55 -8.20
CA LEU A 47 -13.53 4.70 -8.66
C LEU A 47 -12.60 5.13 -7.52
N VAL A 48 -12.98 6.15 -6.75
CA VAL A 48 -12.24 6.64 -5.57
C VAL A 48 -11.95 5.52 -4.56
N GLN A 49 -12.91 4.61 -4.33
CA GLN A 49 -12.70 3.47 -3.44
C GLN A 49 -11.70 2.45 -4.01
N LYS A 50 -11.69 2.24 -5.34
CA LYS A 50 -10.72 1.36 -6.00
C LYS A 50 -9.31 1.99 -6.00
N GLU A 51 -9.21 3.29 -6.28
CA GLU A 51 -7.98 4.08 -6.20
C GLU A 51 -7.40 4.05 -4.78
N CYS A 52 -8.23 4.29 -3.76
CA CYS A 52 -7.80 4.23 -2.36
C CYS A 52 -7.19 2.87 -2.00
N ARG A 53 -7.79 1.76 -2.45
CA ARG A 53 -7.24 0.41 -2.23
C ARG A 53 -5.97 0.14 -3.04
N CYS A 54 -5.85 0.71 -4.23
CA CYS A 54 -4.65 0.63 -5.04
C CYS A 54 -3.49 1.35 -4.36
N GLU A 55 -3.69 2.59 -3.88
CA GLU A 55 -2.66 3.34 -3.15
C GLU A 55 -2.18 2.58 -1.91
N PHE A 56 -3.11 2.01 -1.13
CA PHE A 56 -2.75 1.17 0.01
C PHE A 56 -1.94 -0.06 -0.39
N MET A 57 -2.31 -0.75 -1.48
CA MET A 57 -1.55 -1.90 -1.99
C MET A 57 -0.14 -1.50 -2.42
N LEU A 58 0.03 -0.34 -3.06
CA LEU A 58 1.33 0.11 -3.55
C LEU A 58 2.33 0.32 -2.41
N VAL A 59 1.90 0.81 -1.24
CA VAL A 59 2.74 0.89 -0.02
C VAL A 59 3.41 -0.46 0.26
N TRP A 60 2.63 -1.54 0.20
CA TRP A 60 3.13 -2.90 0.45
C TRP A 60 4.01 -3.44 -0.66
N VAL A 61 3.68 -3.16 -1.93
CA VAL A 61 4.52 -3.54 -3.06
C VAL A 61 5.93 -2.95 -2.91
N PHE A 62 6.05 -1.69 -2.47
CA PHE A 62 7.35 -1.07 -2.21
C PHE A 62 8.09 -1.70 -1.03
N VAL A 63 7.40 -2.04 0.06
CA VAL A 63 8.01 -2.73 1.21
C VAL A 63 8.51 -4.12 0.84
N ASN A 64 7.72 -4.91 0.13
CA ASN A 64 8.15 -6.23 -0.35
C ASN A 64 9.34 -6.11 -1.32
N ALA A 65 9.28 -5.14 -2.23
CA ALA A 65 10.36 -4.88 -3.16
C ALA A 65 11.69 -4.61 -2.46
N ILE A 66 11.70 -3.74 -1.45
CA ILE A 66 12.92 -3.43 -0.71
C ILE A 66 13.40 -4.63 0.13
N ARG A 67 12.49 -5.45 0.69
CA ARG A 67 12.85 -6.70 1.38
C ARG A 67 13.60 -7.66 0.46
N GLN A 68 13.11 -7.85 -0.77
CA GLN A 68 13.80 -8.68 -1.76
C GLN A 68 15.18 -8.13 -2.15
N ILE A 69 15.31 -6.81 -2.27
CA ILE A 69 16.61 -6.15 -2.51
C ILE A 69 17.57 -6.37 -1.33
N ILE A 70 17.08 -6.27 -0.09
CA ILE A 70 17.85 -6.53 1.12
C ILE A 70 18.36 -7.98 1.09
N ASP A 71 17.47 -8.95 0.94
CA ASP A 71 17.82 -10.37 0.91
C ASP A 71 18.84 -10.69 -0.19
N ALA A 72 18.62 -10.18 -1.41
CA ALA A 72 19.55 -10.37 -2.52
C ALA A 72 20.92 -9.73 -2.25
N THR A 73 20.96 -8.54 -1.65
CA THR A 73 22.19 -7.84 -1.29
C THR A 73 22.97 -8.59 -0.20
N TYR A 74 22.27 -9.14 0.80
CA TYR A 74 22.91 -9.93 1.86
C TYR A 74 23.37 -11.31 1.37
N ALA A 75 22.68 -11.90 0.39
CA ALA A 75 23.13 -13.09 -0.32
C ALA A 75 24.32 -12.85 -1.27
N GLY A 76 24.75 -11.60 -1.45
CA GLY A 76 25.89 -11.26 -2.32
C GLY A 76 25.56 -11.22 -3.81
N LYS A 77 24.27 -11.19 -4.17
CA LYS A 77 23.83 -11.15 -5.57
C LYS A 77 23.92 -9.74 -6.16
N LYS A 78 24.21 -9.65 -7.46
CA LYS A 78 24.08 -8.41 -8.23
C LYS A 78 22.60 -8.09 -8.41
N VAL A 79 22.11 -7.04 -7.77
CA VAL A 79 20.71 -6.58 -7.91
C VAL A 79 20.58 -5.65 -9.12
N VAL A 80 19.71 -6.01 -10.07
CA VAL A 80 19.43 -5.22 -11.29
C VAL A 80 17.93 -4.99 -11.48
N ASN A 81 17.55 -3.95 -12.23
CA ASN A 81 16.16 -3.72 -12.64
C ASN A 81 15.83 -4.56 -13.89
N ASN A 82 14.60 -4.44 -14.40
CA ASN A 82 14.15 -5.13 -15.61
C ASN A 82 14.89 -4.72 -16.89
N ASP A 83 15.51 -3.54 -16.90
CA ASP A 83 16.34 -3.07 -18.02
C ASP A 83 17.79 -3.58 -17.93
N GLY A 84 18.14 -4.29 -16.85
CA GLY A 84 19.49 -4.81 -16.59
C GLY A 84 20.40 -3.83 -15.83
N ASP A 85 19.88 -2.66 -15.45
CA ASP A 85 20.64 -1.62 -14.74
C ASP A 85 20.84 -1.98 -13.27
N CYS A 86 22.04 -1.74 -12.76
CA CYS A 86 22.33 -1.98 -11.36
C CYS A 86 21.45 -1.12 -10.44
N MET A 87 20.69 -1.80 -9.60
CA MET A 87 19.84 -1.21 -8.59
C MET A 87 20.61 -0.57 -7.44
N HIS A 88 21.93 -0.50 -7.41
CA HIS A 88 22.64 0.30 -6.39
C HIS A 88 23.24 1.58 -6.96
N CYS A 89 23.45 1.64 -8.28
CA CYS A 89 24.10 2.78 -8.94
C CYS A 89 23.15 3.99 -9.08
N LEU A 90 23.71 5.18 -8.93
CA LEU A 90 23.02 6.47 -9.09
C LEU A 90 22.80 6.86 -10.57
N THR A 91 23.70 6.44 -11.44
CA THR A 91 23.68 6.74 -12.89
C THR A 91 24.50 5.68 -13.61
N MET A 92 24.20 5.41 -14.87
CA MET A 92 25.04 4.61 -15.78
C MET A 92 26.51 5.06 -15.75
N LYS A 93 26.77 6.37 -15.63
CA LYS A 93 28.13 6.95 -15.57
C LYS A 93 28.93 6.60 -14.31
N LYS A 94 28.25 6.25 -13.20
CA LYS A 94 28.88 5.77 -11.95
C LYS A 94 28.99 4.24 -11.92
N HIS A 95 28.48 3.57 -12.93
CA HIS A 95 28.65 2.13 -13.10
C HIS A 95 30.04 1.87 -13.67
N ASN A 96 31.01 1.68 -12.78
CA ASN A 96 32.14 0.82 -13.11
C ASN A 96 31.69 -0.58 -12.74
N GLU A 97 31.35 -1.40 -13.75
CA GLU A 97 30.97 -2.81 -13.60
C GLU A 97 31.93 -3.57 -12.67
N GLU A 98 33.20 -3.14 -12.61
CA GLU A 98 34.24 -3.80 -11.83
C GLU A 98 34.45 -3.29 -10.39
N LYS A 99 33.92 -2.13 -9.96
CA LYS A 99 34.49 -1.49 -8.74
C LYS A 99 33.57 -0.81 -7.73
N TRP A 100 32.47 -0.16 -8.12
CA TRP A 100 31.77 0.69 -7.14
C TRP A 100 30.88 -0.11 -6.19
N CYS A 101 30.03 -1.01 -6.68
CA CYS A 101 29.13 -1.78 -5.82
C CYS A 101 29.83 -2.91 -5.06
N VAL A 102 30.82 -3.54 -5.69
CA VAL A 102 31.49 -4.76 -5.18
C VAL A 102 32.27 -4.52 -3.88
N ASN A 103 32.80 -3.30 -3.69
CA ASN A 103 33.67 -2.97 -2.55
C ASN A 103 32.98 -2.14 -1.47
N GLN A 104 31.68 -1.84 -1.60
CA GLN A 104 30.96 -1.04 -0.63
C GLN A 104 30.34 -1.92 0.46
N PRO A 105 30.29 -1.46 1.72
CA PRO A 105 29.56 -2.16 2.75
C PRO A 105 28.07 -2.30 2.38
N LYS A 106 27.47 -3.46 2.66
CA LYS A 106 26.04 -3.74 2.38
C LYS A 106 25.12 -2.65 2.93
N LYS A 107 25.39 -2.15 4.15
CA LYS A 107 24.66 -1.02 4.75
C LYS A 107 24.69 0.24 3.88
N VAL A 108 25.83 0.57 3.28
CA VAL A 108 25.97 1.75 2.42
C VAL A 108 25.18 1.58 1.12
N LEU A 109 25.18 0.39 0.53
CA LEU A 109 24.39 0.08 -0.66
C LEU A 109 22.88 0.22 -0.38
N LEU A 110 22.43 -0.28 0.78
CA LEU A 110 21.02 -0.30 1.15
C LEU A 110 20.48 1.05 1.62
N ASN A 111 21.27 1.88 2.31
CA ASN A 111 20.82 3.16 2.87
C ASN A 111 20.02 4.01 1.88
N ARG A 112 20.51 4.10 0.63
CA ARG A 112 19.82 4.89 -0.39
C ARG A 112 18.50 4.23 -0.84
N ARG A 113 18.48 2.91 -1.00
CA ARG A 113 17.28 2.19 -1.45
C ARG A 113 16.21 2.12 -0.38
N VAL A 114 16.61 2.02 0.88
CA VAL A 114 15.71 2.22 2.01
C VAL A 114 15.10 3.62 1.96
N LEU A 115 15.92 4.68 1.81
CA LEU A 115 15.41 6.05 1.74
C LEU A 115 14.43 6.25 0.57
N GLU A 116 14.75 5.76 -0.63
CA GLU A 116 13.86 5.84 -1.79
C GLU A 116 12.55 5.06 -1.57
N ALA A 117 12.62 3.87 -0.98
CA ALA A 117 11.44 3.08 -0.65
C ALA A 117 10.56 3.77 0.41
N GLU A 118 11.15 4.37 1.45
CA GLU A 118 10.43 5.13 2.46
C GLU A 118 9.73 6.36 1.86
N LEU A 119 10.40 7.11 0.97
CA LEU A 119 9.80 8.27 0.31
C LEU A 119 8.64 7.87 -0.61
N ASN A 120 8.79 6.78 -1.38
CA ASN A 120 7.71 6.26 -2.23
C ASN A 120 6.53 5.78 -1.38
N ALA A 121 6.81 5.04 -0.30
CA ALA A 121 5.77 4.60 0.63
C ALA A 121 5.05 5.81 1.27
N GLU A 122 5.77 6.87 1.64
CA GLU A 122 5.17 8.08 2.21
C GLU A 122 4.23 8.80 1.25
N ASP A 123 4.59 8.89 -0.03
CA ASP A 123 3.75 9.47 -1.08
C ASP A 123 2.45 8.67 -1.23
N HIS A 124 2.54 7.34 -1.30
CA HIS A 124 1.37 6.46 -1.37
C HIS A 124 0.51 6.45 -0.10
N VAL A 125 1.12 6.50 1.09
CA VAL A 125 0.38 6.65 2.36
C VAL A 125 -0.37 7.97 2.39
N THR A 126 0.25 9.05 1.91
CA THR A 126 -0.39 10.39 1.85
C THR A 126 -1.59 10.37 0.91
N ARG A 127 -1.42 9.85 -0.31
CA ARG A 127 -2.55 9.68 -1.26
C ARG A 127 -3.65 8.77 -0.71
N PHE A 128 -3.27 7.68 -0.03
CA PHE A 128 -4.23 6.77 0.59
C PHE A 128 -5.13 7.48 1.60
N VAL A 129 -4.55 8.28 2.52
CA VAL A 129 -5.35 8.98 3.55
C VAL A 129 -6.23 10.09 2.97
N GLU A 130 -5.78 10.77 1.91
CA GLU A 130 -6.59 11.74 1.17
C GLU A 130 -7.82 11.07 0.54
N LEU A 131 -7.60 9.98 -0.21
CA LEU A 131 -8.68 9.22 -0.85
C LEU A 131 -9.62 8.57 0.18
N ARG A 132 -9.11 8.19 1.37
CA ARG A 132 -9.93 7.70 2.48
C ARG A 132 -10.92 8.78 2.95
N SER A 133 -10.46 10.02 3.10
CA SER A 133 -11.34 11.15 3.44
C SER A 133 -12.41 11.36 2.37
N ASP A 134 -12.01 11.36 1.09
CA ASP A 134 -12.94 11.53 -0.02
C ASP A 134 -14.00 10.42 -0.05
N CYS A 135 -13.60 9.16 0.16
CA CYS A 135 -14.53 8.04 0.28
C CYS A 135 -15.55 8.28 1.39
N ARG A 136 -15.08 8.71 2.57
CA ARG A 136 -15.95 8.96 3.73
C ARG A 136 -16.93 10.11 3.49
N LEU A 137 -16.45 11.22 2.92
CA LEU A 137 -17.29 12.38 2.60
C LEU A 137 -18.35 12.02 1.56
N LEU A 138 -18.00 11.23 0.53
CA LEU A 138 -18.96 10.73 -0.46
C LEU A 138 -20.06 9.86 0.18
N GLU A 139 -19.72 9.02 1.14
CA GLU A 139 -20.69 8.20 1.89
C GLU A 139 -21.64 9.05 2.71
N ILE A 140 -21.11 10.05 3.42
CA ILE A 140 -21.89 11.00 4.22
C ILE A 140 -22.84 11.80 3.32
N GLU A 141 -22.34 12.34 2.21
CA GLU A 141 -23.18 13.04 1.24
C GLU A 141 -24.32 12.17 0.71
N LYS A 142 -24.03 10.90 0.40
CA LYS A 142 -25.03 9.95 -0.11
C LYS A 142 -26.09 9.66 0.96
N ALA A 143 -25.68 9.46 2.21
CA ALA A 143 -26.57 9.26 3.34
C ALA A 143 -27.46 10.50 3.58
N GLN A 144 -26.87 11.70 3.55
CA GLN A 144 -27.61 12.96 3.69
C GLN A 144 -28.60 13.20 2.55
N LYS A 145 -28.20 12.95 1.30
CA LYS A 145 -29.11 13.03 0.14
C LYS A 145 -30.30 12.08 0.32
N LYS A 146 -30.09 10.87 0.84
CA LYS A 146 -31.15 9.90 1.16
C LYS A 146 -32.06 10.40 2.30
N ALA A 147 -31.47 10.91 3.38
CA ALA A 147 -32.20 11.45 4.53
C ALA A 147 -33.08 12.64 4.14
N LEU A 148 -32.56 13.58 3.33
CA LEU A 148 -33.33 14.73 2.84
C LEU A 148 -34.50 14.32 1.95
N LYS A 149 -34.31 13.33 1.06
CA LYS A 149 -35.41 12.76 0.26
C LYS A 149 -36.47 12.10 1.16
N GLY A 150 -36.04 11.35 2.17
CA GLY A 150 -36.91 10.71 3.15
C GLY A 150 -37.73 11.73 3.95
N LEU A 151 -37.08 12.76 4.49
CA LEU A 151 -37.72 13.85 5.22
C LEU A 151 -38.74 14.59 4.35
N SER A 152 -38.38 14.94 3.11
CA SER A 152 -39.31 15.60 2.18
C SER A 152 -40.55 14.74 1.92
N LYS A 153 -40.37 13.43 1.69
CA LYS A 153 -41.48 12.50 1.47
C LYS A 153 -42.37 12.35 2.70
N TYR A 154 -41.77 12.21 3.89
CA TYR A 154 -42.50 12.12 5.15
C TYR A 154 -43.37 13.36 5.40
N LEU A 155 -42.80 14.55 5.26
CA LEU A 155 -43.52 15.79 5.52
C LEU A 155 -44.64 16.06 4.49
N LYS A 156 -44.44 15.65 3.23
CA LYS A 156 -45.50 15.68 2.20
C LYS A 156 -46.65 14.74 2.56
N ASN A 157 -46.33 13.52 3.01
CA ASN A 157 -47.34 12.53 3.40
C ASN A 157 -48.14 12.96 4.64
N ALA A 158 -47.49 13.69 5.57
CA ALA A 158 -48.14 14.29 6.73
C ALA A 158 -48.89 15.61 6.40
N GLN A 159 -49.04 15.95 5.12
CA GLN A 159 -49.81 17.10 4.62
C GLN A 159 -49.32 18.46 5.18
N HIS A 160 -48.04 18.58 5.51
CA HIS A 160 -47.47 19.88 5.87
C HIS A 160 -47.41 20.84 4.67
N THR A 161 -47.45 22.14 4.95
CA THR A 161 -47.36 23.17 3.92
C THR A 161 -45.99 23.16 3.22
N THR A 162 -45.96 23.55 1.95
CA THR A 162 -44.71 23.67 1.16
C THR A 162 -43.68 24.57 1.85
N HIS A 163 -44.14 25.66 2.48
CA HIS A 163 -43.28 26.54 3.26
C HIS A 163 -42.60 25.82 4.43
N TYR A 164 -43.37 25.05 5.21
CA TYR A 164 -42.84 24.27 6.33
C TYR A 164 -41.83 23.22 5.86
N ILE A 165 -42.13 22.51 4.77
CA ILE A 165 -41.24 21.51 4.17
C ILE A 165 -39.90 22.14 3.78
N ASN A 166 -39.93 23.27 3.07
CA ASN A 166 -38.72 23.99 2.64
C ASN A 166 -37.89 24.49 3.82
N HIS A 167 -38.57 25.00 4.86
CA HIS A 167 -37.91 25.45 6.09
C HIS A 167 -37.23 24.28 6.82
N ALA A 168 -37.92 23.14 6.98
CA ALA A 168 -37.38 21.95 7.62
C ALA A 168 -36.17 21.37 6.86
N ILE A 169 -36.27 21.27 5.53
CA ILE A 169 -35.15 20.84 4.68
C ILE A 169 -33.95 21.79 4.81
N SER A 170 -34.20 23.11 4.81
CA SER A 170 -33.12 24.10 4.94
C SER A 170 -32.46 24.07 6.32
N LYS A 171 -33.24 23.81 7.39
CA LYS A 171 -32.70 23.58 8.73
C LYS A 171 -31.83 22.33 8.76
N GLN A 172 -32.29 21.22 8.16
CA GLN A 172 -31.51 19.98 8.08
C GLN A 172 -30.22 20.17 7.29
N LYS A 173 -30.26 20.85 6.13
CA LYS A 173 -29.06 21.14 5.32
C LYS A 173 -28.00 21.92 6.11
N ARG A 174 -28.41 22.93 6.89
CA ARG A 174 -27.49 23.70 7.74
C ARG A 174 -26.87 22.86 8.84
N GLN A 175 -27.66 21.98 9.46
CA GLN A 175 -27.17 21.06 10.48
C GLN A 175 -26.17 20.06 9.87
N SER A 176 -26.52 19.44 8.74
CA SER A 176 -25.66 18.52 7.99
C SER A 176 -24.34 19.16 7.53
N ALA A 177 -24.34 20.44 7.15
CA ALA A 177 -23.12 21.15 6.81
C ALA A 177 -22.18 21.36 8.03
N ARG A 178 -22.72 21.51 9.23
CA ARG A 178 -21.92 21.58 10.46
C ARG A 178 -21.34 20.22 10.81
N GLU A 179 -22.13 19.16 10.67
CA GLU A 179 -21.70 17.78 10.89
C GLU A 179 -20.60 17.36 9.92
N ILE A 180 -20.69 17.75 8.64
CA ILE A 180 -19.61 17.50 7.66
C ILE A 180 -18.31 18.14 8.10
N ARG A 181 -18.32 19.43 8.48
CA ARG A 181 -17.10 20.11 8.94
C ARG A 181 -16.48 19.46 10.17
N GLN A 182 -17.31 19.02 11.10
CA GLN A 182 -16.85 18.30 12.29
C GLN A 182 -16.24 16.94 11.93
N GLU A 183 -16.82 16.22 10.97
CA GLU A 183 -16.24 14.96 10.48
C GLU A 183 -14.94 15.22 9.70
N GLU A 184 -14.84 16.27 8.89
CA GLU A 184 -13.60 16.65 8.19
C GLU A 184 -12.45 16.89 9.18
N GLU A 185 -12.67 17.70 10.21
CA GLU A 185 -11.68 17.96 11.27
C GLU A 185 -11.29 16.68 12.04
N LYS A 186 -12.25 15.76 12.22
CA LYS A 186 -12.01 14.47 12.86
C LYS A 186 -11.19 13.55 11.96
N LEU A 187 -11.53 13.46 10.68
CA LEU A 187 -10.83 12.65 9.68
C LEU A 187 -9.40 13.12 9.49
N GLU A 188 -9.15 14.43 9.49
CA GLU A 188 -7.79 14.99 9.42
C GLU A 188 -6.92 14.49 10.59
N LYS A 189 -7.44 14.57 11.83
CA LYS A 189 -6.73 14.07 13.02
C LYS A 189 -6.52 12.55 12.98
N GLU A 190 -7.53 11.79 12.56
CA GLU A 190 -7.41 10.35 12.39
C GLU A 190 -6.36 9.98 11.32
N ASN A 191 -6.37 10.69 10.19
CA ASN A 191 -5.47 10.45 9.08
C ASN A 191 -4.01 10.74 9.45
N GLU A 192 -3.74 11.79 10.23
CA GLU A 192 -2.39 12.04 10.74
C GLU A 192 -1.88 10.88 11.62
N VAL A 193 -2.75 10.34 12.48
CA VAL A 193 -2.42 9.17 13.30
C VAL A 193 -2.19 7.93 12.42
N ILE A 194 -3.05 7.70 11.43
CA ILE A 194 -2.92 6.56 10.50
C ILE A 194 -1.63 6.69 9.68
N LYS A 195 -1.34 7.87 9.12
CA LYS A 195 -0.12 8.16 8.37
C LYS A 195 1.11 7.89 9.20
N SER A 196 1.16 8.41 10.42
CA SER A 196 2.28 8.18 11.35
C SER A 196 2.47 6.69 11.67
N LYS A 197 1.39 5.96 11.96
CA LYS A 197 1.43 4.52 12.24
C LYS A 197 1.90 3.70 11.04
N LEU A 198 1.34 3.96 9.85
CA LEU A 198 1.73 3.24 8.64
C LEU A 198 3.20 3.47 8.30
N MET A 199 3.68 4.71 8.39
CA MET A 199 5.09 5.01 8.16
C MET A 199 6.02 4.40 9.22
N ALA A 200 5.59 4.37 10.48
CA ALA A 200 6.35 3.67 11.54
C ALA A 200 6.46 2.17 11.25
N ASN A 201 5.37 1.54 10.77
CA ASN A 201 5.36 0.13 10.41
C ASN A 201 6.23 -0.16 9.18
N VAL A 202 6.17 0.69 8.14
CA VAL A 202 7.05 0.59 6.96
C VAL A 202 8.52 0.61 7.39
N ARG A 203 8.92 1.60 8.20
CA ARG A 203 10.30 1.72 8.70
C ARG A 203 10.71 0.52 9.54
N LYS A 204 9.81 0.06 10.43
CA LYS A 204 10.06 -1.11 11.27
C LYS A 204 10.25 -2.37 10.41
N SER A 205 9.37 -2.63 9.44
CA SER A 205 9.45 -3.79 8.57
C SER A 205 10.75 -3.82 7.77
N ILE A 206 11.21 -2.67 7.26
CA ILE A 206 12.50 -2.55 6.58
C ILE A 206 13.67 -2.81 7.55
N SER A 207 13.62 -2.25 8.76
CA SER A 207 14.64 -2.47 9.79
C SER A 207 14.74 -3.94 10.19
N ASP A 208 13.60 -4.57 10.49
CA ASP A 208 13.50 -5.98 10.87
C ASP A 208 14.05 -6.88 9.75
N ALA A 209 13.77 -6.56 8.49
CA ALA A 209 14.31 -7.29 7.34
C ALA A 209 15.84 -7.19 7.23
N ILE A 210 16.41 -6.00 7.50
CA ILE A 210 17.87 -5.82 7.53
C ILE A 210 18.48 -6.64 8.67
N GLU A 211 17.92 -6.56 9.88
CA GLU A 211 18.41 -7.30 11.05
C GLU A 211 18.35 -8.81 10.85
N GLU A 212 17.25 -9.32 10.28
CA GLU A 212 17.08 -10.73 9.95
C GLU A 212 18.07 -11.20 8.88
N ALA A 213 18.29 -10.40 7.84
CA ALA A 213 19.29 -10.71 6.81
C ALA A 213 20.73 -10.69 7.37
N GLU A 214 21.05 -9.76 8.27
CA GLU A 214 22.32 -9.70 8.99
C GLU A 214 22.56 -10.97 9.82
N ARG A 215 21.54 -11.39 10.58
CA ARG A 215 21.61 -12.59 11.42
C ARG A 215 21.82 -13.86 10.59
N ARG A 216 21.03 -14.05 9.54
CA ARG A 216 21.16 -15.20 8.62
C ARG A 216 22.55 -15.27 7.98
N THR A 217 23.10 -14.12 7.59
CA THR A 217 24.46 -14.06 7.01
C THR A 217 25.51 -14.41 8.06
N ALA A 218 25.38 -13.92 9.29
CA ALA A 218 26.29 -14.21 10.39
C ALA A 218 26.28 -15.72 10.73
N GLU A 219 25.11 -16.32 10.89
CA GLU A 219 24.94 -17.75 11.21
C GLU A 219 25.49 -18.68 10.12
N THR A 220 25.32 -18.33 8.84
CA THR A 220 25.88 -19.08 7.70
C THR A 220 27.41 -19.03 7.70
N THR A 221 28.00 -17.94 8.19
CA THR A 221 29.46 -17.80 8.31
C THR A 221 30.03 -18.67 9.45
N THR A 222 29.22 -18.95 10.48
CA THR A 222 29.59 -19.81 11.61
C THR A 222 29.33 -21.31 11.37
N SER A 223 28.55 -21.66 10.35
CA SER A 223 28.02 -23.03 10.11
C SER A 223 28.48 -23.66 8.80
N GLN A 224 29.70 -23.36 8.33
CA GLN A 224 30.29 -24.09 7.19
C GLN A 224 30.48 -25.58 7.53
N GLY A 225 29.42 -26.34 7.23
CA GLY A 225 29.26 -27.75 7.50
C GLY A 225 27.80 -28.19 7.40
N THR A 226 27.07 -27.82 6.34
CA THR A 226 26.13 -28.68 5.56
C THR A 226 25.26 -27.83 4.61
N THR A 227 25.27 -28.22 3.34
CA THR A 227 24.46 -27.70 2.23
C THR A 227 22.97 -27.96 2.40
N SER A 228 22.13 -26.97 2.07
CA SER A 228 21.12 -27.11 1.00
C SER A 228 20.60 -25.72 0.57
N LEU A 229 20.63 -25.46 -0.74
CA LEU A 229 19.97 -24.30 -1.36
C LEU A 229 18.45 -24.50 -1.28
N GLY A 230 17.78 -23.64 -0.51
CA GLY A 230 16.33 -23.47 -0.58
C GLY A 230 15.97 -22.56 -1.75
N THR A 231 15.26 -23.09 -2.73
CA THR A 231 14.58 -22.29 -3.76
C THR A 231 13.45 -21.48 -3.10
N THR A 232 13.62 -20.17 -2.95
CA THR A 232 12.55 -19.27 -2.51
C THR A 232 11.57 -19.07 -3.67
N LYS A 233 10.49 -19.86 -3.67
CA LYS A 233 9.26 -19.45 -4.35
C LYS A 233 8.68 -18.28 -3.55
N MET A 234 8.34 -17.20 -4.25
CA MET A 234 7.46 -16.18 -3.70
C MET A 234 6.15 -16.81 -3.24
N GLN A 235 5.79 -16.48 -2.00
CA GLN A 235 4.50 -16.57 -1.30
C GLN A 235 4.79 -16.99 0.13
N ASP A 236 5.31 -16.06 0.94
CA ASP A 236 5.22 -16.21 2.38
C ASP A 236 3.79 -15.82 2.80
N PRO A 237 2.95 -16.76 3.27
CA PRO A 237 1.56 -16.47 3.67
C PRO A 237 1.47 -15.38 4.73
N ASP A 238 2.54 -15.19 5.52
CA ASP A 238 2.59 -14.23 6.60
C ASP A 238 2.61 -12.77 6.10
N GLU A 239 3.19 -12.48 4.94
CA GLU A 239 3.15 -11.14 4.32
C GLU A 239 1.74 -10.78 3.82
N LEU A 240 1.02 -11.76 3.26
CA LEU A 240 -0.38 -11.60 2.86
C LEU A 240 -1.29 -11.40 4.08
N VAL A 241 -1.02 -12.10 5.19
CA VAL A 241 -1.74 -11.92 6.46
C VAL A 241 -1.51 -10.53 7.03
N GLU A 242 -0.31 -9.97 6.91
CA GLU A 242 0.00 -8.62 7.37
C GLU A 242 -0.74 -7.56 6.54
N ILE A 243 -0.70 -7.66 5.21
CA ILE A 243 -1.48 -6.82 4.28
C ILE A 243 -2.99 -6.91 4.58
N LEU A 244 -3.50 -8.13 4.82
CA LEU A 244 -4.90 -8.35 5.09
C LEU A 244 -5.30 -7.84 6.48
N THR A 245 -4.47 -8.04 7.50
CA THR A 245 -4.73 -7.57 8.87
C THR A 245 -4.80 -6.04 8.90
N TYR A 246 -3.86 -5.36 8.24
CA TYR A 246 -3.88 -3.90 8.16
C TYR A 246 -4.97 -3.39 7.23
N GLY A 247 -5.20 -4.02 6.08
CA GLY A 247 -6.32 -3.64 5.22
C GLY A 247 -7.67 -3.85 5.91
N ILE A 248 -7.83 -4.85 6.77
CA ILE A 248 -9.05 -5.06 7.58
C ILE A 248 -9.17 -4.00 8.68
N GLU A 249 -8.08 -3.62 9.35
CA GLU A 249 -8.06 -2.58 10.37
C GLU A 249 -8.40 -1.20 9.81
N TYR A 250 -7.94 -0.88 8.59
CA TYR A 250 -8.04 0.48 8.02
C TYR A 250 -9.15 0.67 6.98
N PHE A 251 -9.63 -0.39 6.31
CA PHE A 251 -10.79 -0.31 5.40
C PHE A 251 -12.13 -0.67 6.06
N ASP A 252 -12.13 -0.80 7.39
CA ASP A 252 -13.31 -1.08 8.23
C ASP A 252 -14.27 -2.07 7.56
N LEU A 253 -13.75 -3.25 7.24
CA LEU A 253 -14.54 -4.31 6.62
C LEU A 253 -15.39 -5.09 7.62
N ARG A 254 -15.65 -4.49 8.79
CA ARG A 254 -16.55 -5.03 9.80
C ARG A 254 -18.00 -4.63 9.51
N ASP A 255 -18.45 -4.89 8.28
CA ASP A 255 -19.85 -4.90 7.86
C ASP A 255 -20.16 -6.20 7.12
#